data_AF-A0A6F8V2N9-F1
#
_entry.id   AF-A0A6F8V2N9-F1
#
_cell.length_a   1.000
_cell.length_b   1.000
_cell.length_c   1.000
_cell.angle_alpha   90.00
_cell.angle_beta   90.00
_cell.angle_gamma   90.00
#
_symmetry.space_group_name_H-M   'P 1'
#
loop_
_entity.id
_entity.type
_entity.pdbx_description
1 polymer ?
#
loop_
_entity_poly.entity_id
_entity_poly.type
_entity_poly.pdbx_seq_one_letter_code
_entity_poly.pdbx_strand_id
1 'polypeptide(L)'
;MLTSDQFQLLVANLRAAGWANGDIEWAENIQPPQDPEAFALETIFVICNSGMRFTVAQKIFDRVKWALQAGNSAADVFGHKAKAAAMDTIWQTRAQLYRDFMASKDRMAFLRAIPWIGPTTVFHLGKNFGEQVAKPDVHLVRLGKLWSKEPQALCEELANMTGLRVATIDTLLWRACATGVLCTRTGNIGAAS
;
A
#
# COMPACT_ATOMS: atom_id res chain seq x y z
N MET A 1 7.71 11.55 18.20
CA MET A 1 8.07 11.07 16.84
C MET A 1 9.50 10.55 16.89
N LEU A 2 9.89 9.66 15.98
CA LEU A 2 11.28 9.21 15.86
C LEU A 2 12.20 10.37 15.47
N THR A 3 13.38 10.42 16.07
CA THR A 3 14.51 11.23 15.56
C THR A 3 15.12 10.60 14.32
N SER A 4 16.02 11.32 13.62
CA SER A 4 16.75 10.76 12.48
C SER A 4 17.52 9.49 12.87
N ASP A 5 18.26 9.52 13.98
CA ASP A 5 19.02 8.37 14.47
C ASP A 5 18.12 7.17 14.82
N GLN A 6 16.96 7.43 15.44
CA GLN A 6 15.98 6.38 15.73
C GLN A 6 15.40 5.79 14.45
N PHE A 7 15.13 6.61 13.44
CA PHE A 7 14.67 6.12 12.15
C PHE A 7 15.73 5.26 11.44
N GLN A 8 17.00 5.68 11.47
CA GLN A 8 18.11 4.87 10.93
C GLN A 8 18.27 3.54 11.66
N LEU A 9 18.11 3.51 12.99
CA LEU A 9 18.10 2.29 13.77
C LEU A 9 16.94 1.36 13.37
N LEU A 10 15.73 1.91 13.19
CA LEU A 10 14.57 1.15 12.70
C LEU A 10 14.85 0.51 11.33
N VAL A 11 15.42 1.28 10.40
CA VAL A 11 15.78 0.78 9.06
C VAL A 11 16.86 -0.29 9.14
N ALA A 12 17.86 -0.13 10.02
CA ALA A 12 18.90 -1.14 10.23
C ALA A 12 18.30 -2.47 10.74
N ASN A 13 17.36 -2.42 11.69
CA ASN A 13 16.68 -3.62 12.20
C ASN A 13 15.82 -4.29 11.11
N LEU A 14 15.12 -3.51 10.30
CA LEU A 14 14.39 -4.03 9.13
C LEU A 14 15.33 -4.65 8.09
N ARG A 15 16.52 -4.09 7.89
CA ARG A 15 17.51 -4.60 6.95
C ARG A 15 18.09 -5.93 7.44
N ALA A 16 18.42 -6.03 8.73
CA ALA A 16 18.88 -7.27 9.36
C ALA A 16 17.83 -8.38 9.26
N ALA A 17 16.54 -8.03 9.30
CA ALA A 17 15.42 -8.94 9.10
C ALA A 17 15.10 -9.26 7.62
N GLY A 18 15.85 -8.70 6.67
CA GLY A 18 15.68 -8.96 5.24
C GLY A 18 14.55 -8.18 4.54
N TRP A 19 13.94 -7.18 5.20
CA TRP A 19 12.81 -6.44 4.65
C TRP A 19 13.21 -5.14 3.96
N ALA A 20 14.13 -4.36 4.54
CA ALA A 20 14.28 -2.95 4.18
C ALA A 20 14.72 -2.72 2.73
N ASN A 21 15.65 -3.52 2.20
CA ASN A 21 16.25 -3.22 0.89
C ASN A 21 15.20 -3.32 -0.23
N GLY A 22 14.40 -4.39 -0.26
CA GLY A 22 13.35 -4.55 -1.28
C GLY A 22 12.22 -3.54 -1.11
N ASP A 23 11.81 -3.26 0.13
CA ASP A 23 10.77 -2.25 0.40
C ASP A 23 11.21 -0.84 -0.04
N ILE A 24 12.47 -0.45 0.23
CA ILE A 24 13.04 0.84 -0.18
C ILE A 24 13.21 0.90 -1.69
N GLU A 25 13.82 -0.12 -2.29
CA GLU A 25 14.04 -0.16 -3.74
C GLU A 25 12.71 -0.04 -4.49
N TRP A 26 11.70 -0.78 -4.07
CA TRP A 26 10.36 -0.67 -4.65
C TRP A 26 9.78 0.74 -4.43
N ALA A 27 9.73 1.22 -3.18
CA ALA A 27 9.03 2.46 -2.83
C ALA A 27 9.68 3.73 -3.44
N GLU A 28 11.00 3.74 -3.58
CA GLU A 28 11.75 4.84 -4.21
C GLU A 28 11.61 4.86 -5.73
N ASN A 29 11.31 3.71 -6.35
CA ASN A 29 11.20 3.59 -7.81
C ASN A 29 9.75 3.44 -8.32
N ILE A 30 8.73 3.55 -7.46
CA ILE A 30 7.32 3.44 -7.88
C ILE A 30 7.02 4.44 -9.00
N GLN A 31 6.48 3.92 -10.09
CA GLN A 31 5.93 4.69 -11.20
C GLN A 31 4.44 4.40 -11.37
N PRO A 32 3.70 5.30 -12.03
CA PRO A 32 2.35 4.97 -12.51
C PRO A 32 2.34 3.67 -13.33
N PRO A 33 1.21 2.94 -13.35
CA PRO A 33 1.09 1.71 -14.13
C PRO A 33 1.39 1.97 -15.61
N GLN A 34 2.11 1.05 -16.25
CA GLN A 34 2.59 1.24 -17.62
C GLN A 34 1.56 0.85 -18.68
N ASP A 35 0.60 0.00 -18.30
CA ASP A 35 -0.42 -0.53 -19.18
C ASP A 35 -1.73 -0.84 -18.42
N PRO A 36 -2.83 -1.14 -19.13
CA PRO A 36 -4.10 -1.48 -18.50
C PRO A 36 -4.06 -2.69 -17.57
N GLU A 37 -3.20 -3.66 -17.83
CA GLU A 37 -3.12 -4.88 -17.03
C GLU A 37 -2.43 -4.60 -15.70
N ALA A 38 -1.30 -3.89 -15.71
CA ALA A 38 -0.62 -3.39 -14.51
C ALA A 38 -1.56 -2.54 -13.64
N PHE A 39 -2.34 -1.64 -14.25
CA PHE A 39 -3.35 -0.85 -13.55
C PHE A 39 -4.38 -1.75 -12.83
N ALA A 40 -4.94 -2.72 -13.54
CA ALA A 40 -5.98 -3.60 -12.99
C ALA A 40 -5.43 -4.50 -11.88
N LEU A 41 -4.28 -5.13 -12.11
CA LEU A 41 -3.67 -6.06 -11.15
C LEU A 41 -3.32 -5.35 -9.84
N GLU A 42 -2.77 -4.15 -9.89
CA GLU A 42 -2.45 -3.39 -8.68
C GLU A 42 -3.73 -2.96 -7.92
N THR A 43 -4.75 -2.51 -8.66
CA THR A 43 -6.05 -2.18 -8.07
C THR A 43 -6.66 -3.41 -7.37
N ILE A 44 -6.62 -4.57 -8.02
CA ILE A 44 -7.12 -5.85 -7.48
C ILE A 44 -6.30 -6.28 -6.26
N PHE A 45 -4.97 -6.13 -6.30
CA PHE A 45 -4.09 -6.39 -5.17
C PHE A 45 -4.49 -5.55 -3.95
N VAL A 46 -4.80 -4.27 -4.13
CA VAL A 46 -5.28 -3.40 -3.04
C VAL A 46 -6.63 -3.89 -2.49
N ILE A 47 -7.56 -4.36 -3.32
CA ILE A 47 -8.84 -4.93 -2.88
C ILE A 47 -8.63 -6.24 -2.11
N CYS A 48 -7.69 -7.10 -2.53
CA CYS A 48 -7.28 -8.29 -1.78
C CYS A 48 -6.74 -7.91 -0.40
N ASN A 49 -5.94 -6.84 -0.31
CA ASN A 49 -5.34 -6.38 0.96
C ASN A 49 -6.32 -5.71 1.92
N SER A 50 -7.54 -5.37 1.49
CA SER A 50 -8.49 -4.70 2.39
C SER A 50 -9.10 -5.67 3.40
N GLY A 51 -8.79 -5.46 4.69
CA GLY A 51 -9.38 -6.21 5.81
C GLY A 51 -8.72 -7.54 6.15
N MET A 52 -7.49 -7.81 5.71
CA MET A 52 -6.77 -9.03 6.07
C MET A 52 -5.26 -8.82 6.19
N ARG A 53 -4.55 -9.82 6.72
CA ARG A 53 -3.07 -9.81 6.77
C ARG A 53 -2.48 -9.87 5.36
N PHE A 54 -1.41 -9.13 5.12
CA PHE A 54 -0.68 -9.07 3.85
C PHE A 54 -0.37 -10.47 3.27
N THR A 55 0.13 -11.39 4.09
CA THR A 55 0.50 -12.75 3.64
C THR A 55 -0.71 -13.59 3.17
N VAL A 56 -1.91 -13.31 3.70
CA VAL A 56 -3.15 -13.94 3.25
C VAL A 56 -3.63 -13.28 1.97
N ALA A 57 -3.58 -11.94 1.92
CA ALA A 57 -3.95 -11.17 0.74
C ALA A 57 -3.12 -11.56 -0.49
N GLN A 58 -1.81 -11.76 -0.33
CA GLN A 58 -0.91 -12.16 -1.41
C GLN A 58 -1.33 -13.49 -2.04
N LYS A 59 -1.59 -14.52 -1.23
CA LYS A 59 -2.05 -15.83 -1.71
C LYS A 59 -3.42 -15.78 -2.41
N ILE A 60 -4.30 -14.88 -1.98
CA ILE A 60 -5.60 -14.67 -2.65
C ILE A 60 -5.37 -13.95 -3.98
N PHE A 61 -4.55 -12.89 -3.97
CA PHE A 61 -4.21 -12.13 -5.15
C PHE A 61 -3.60 -13.01 -6.24
N ASP A 62 -2.63 -13.86 -5.90
CA ASP A 62 -1.99 -14.76 -6.87
C ASP A 62 -3.04 -15.63 -7.58
N ARG A 63 -3.94 -16.27 -6.82
CA ARG A 63 -5.02 -17.09 -7.38
C ARG A 63 -5.96 -16.29 -8.27
N VAL A 64 -6.37 -15.09 -7.83
CA VAL A 64 -7.25 -14.20 -8.61
C VAL A 64 -6.57 -13.76 -9.89
N LYS A 65 -5.31 -13.34 -9.83
CA LYS A 65 -4.49 -12.96 -10.99
C LYS A 65 -4.46 -14.09 -12.03
N TRP A 66 -4.13 -15.31 -11.60
CA TRP A 66 -4.09 -16.47 -12.49
C TRP A 66 -5.46 -16.76 -13.12
N ALA A 67 -6.54 -16.68 -12.34
CA ALA A 67 -7.89 -16.89 -12.87
C ALA A 67 -8.26 -15.86 -13.95
N LEU A 68 -8.04 -14.58 -13.67
CA LEU A 68 -8.38 -13.48 -14.57
C LEU A 68 -7.55 -13.50 -15.86
N GLN A 69 -6.25 -13.79 -15.77
CA GLN A 69 -5.36 -13.93 -16.93
C GLN A 69 -5.73 -15.12 -17.80
N ALA A 70 -6.29 -16.19 -17.21
CA ALA A 70 -6.84 -17.34 -17.92
C ALA A 70 -8.25 -17.09 -18.50
N GLY A 71 -8.84 -15.90 -18.29
CA GLY A 71 -10.18 -15.56 -18.75
C GLY A 71 -11.32 -16.03 -17.84
N ASN A 72 -11.01 -16.52 -16.64
CA ASN A 72 -11.99 -16.96 -15.65
C ASN A 72 -12.39 -15.81 -14.71
N SER A 73 -13.40 -16.04 -13.86
CA SER A 73 -13.87 -15.05 -12.88
C SER A 73 -13.02 -15.11 -11.60
N ALA A 74 -12.82 -13.97 -10.95
CA ALA A 74 -12.28 -13.91 -9.60
C ALA A 74 -13.14 -14.69 -8.59
N ALA A 75 -14.44 -14.85 -8.84
CA ALA A 75 -15.36 -15.55 -7.96
C ALA A 75 -15.07 -17.05 -7.85
N ASP A 76 -14.42 -17.64 -8.86
CA ASP A 76 -14.08 -19.06 -8.91
C ASP A 76 -13.03 -19.43 -7.84
N VAL A 77 -12.22 -18.45 -7.42
CA VAL A 77 -11.08 -18.64 -6.51
C VAL A 77 -11.14 -17.78 -5.25
N PHE A 78 -12.07 -16.82 -5.20
CA PHE A 78 -12.24 -15.92 -4.06
C PHE A 78 -13.70 -15.83 -3.61
N GLY A 79 -14.01 -16.47 -2.47
CA GLY A 79 -15.39 -16.57 -1.95
C GLY A 79 -16.05 -15.27 -1.51
N HIS A 80 -15.36 -14.12 -1.56
CA HIS A 80 -15.96 -12.83 -1.22
C HIS A 80 -16.69 -12.22 -2.43
N LYS A 81 -17.94 -12.63 -2.65
CA LYS A 81 -18.76 -12.28 -3.83
C LYS A 81 -18.70 -10.81 -4.26
N ALA A 82 -18.88 -9.87 -3.34
CA ALA A 82 -18.87 -8.44 -3.69
C ALA A 82 -17.50 -7.93 -4.15
N LYS A 83 -16.39 -8.48 -3.62
CA LYS A 83 -15.03 -8.11 -4.04
C LYS A 83 -14.71 -8.74 -5.38
N ALA A 84 -15.05 -10.03 -5.55
CA ALA A 84 -14.88 -10.73 -6.82
C ALA A 84 -15.61 -10.00 -7.97
N ALA A 85 -16.86 -9.58 -7.77
CA ALA A 85 -17.61 -8.83 -8.78
C ALA A 85 -16.95 -7.48 -9.15
N ALA A 86 -16.36 -6.78 -8.19
CA ALA A 86 -15.60 -5.57 -8.46
C ALA A 86 -14.29 -5.86 -9.22
N MET A 87 -13.57 -6.92 -8.84
CA MET A 87 -12.35 -7.36 -9.52
C MET A 87 -12.64 -7.73 -10.98
N ASP A 88 -13.71 -8.46 -11.24
CA ASP A 88 -14.14 -8.82 -12.60
C ASP A 88 -14.49 -7.57 -13.41
N THR A 89 -15.25 -6.63 -12.83
CA THR A 89 -15.57 -5.34 -13.46
C THR A 89 -14.31 -4.56 -13.83
N ILE A 90 -13.37 -4.43 -12.87
CA ILE A 90 -12.09 -3.74 -13.08
C ILE A 90 -11.30 -4.43 -14.18
N TRP A 91 -11.22 -5.77 -14.17
CA TRP A 91 -10.49 -6.53 -15.18
C TRP A 91 -11.09 -6.34 -16.57
N GLN A 92 -12.41 -6.47 -16.71
CA GLN A 92 -13.10 -6.33 -18.00
C GLN A 92 -13.00 -4.90 -18.57
N THR A 93 -13.02 -3.88 -17.70
CA THR A 93 -13.00 -2.47 -18.11
C THR A 93 -11.62 -1.81 -18.03
N ARG A 94 -10.57 -2.58 -17.74
CA ARG A 94 -9.21 -2.09 -17.44
C ARG A 94 -8.64 -1.12 -18.47
N ALA A 95 -8.89 -1.36 -19.76
CA ALA A 95 -8.41 -0.49 -20.83
C ALA A 95 -9.04 0.92 -20.76
N GLN A 96 -10.32 1.02 -20.42
CA GLN A 96 -11.01 2.29 -20.24
C GLN A 96 -10.54 2.97 -18.94
N LEU A 97 -10.54 2.24 -17.82
CA LEU A 97 -10.10 2.77 -16.52
C LEU A 97 -8.68 3.31 -16.57
N TYR A 98 -7.76 2.60 -17.23
CA TYR A 98 -6.38 3.05 -17.41
C TYR A 98 -6.29 4.33 -18.23
N ARG A 99 -7.00 4.42 -19.37
CA ARG A 99 -7.02 5.64 -20.19
C ARG A 99 -7.53 6.84 -19.39
N ASP A 100 -8.62 6.66 -18.65
CA ASP A 100 -9.23 7.72 -17.85
C ASP A 100 -8.33 8.14 -16.69
N PHE A 101 -7.66 7.18 -16.05
CA PHE A 101 -6.65 7.45 -15.02
C PHE A 101 -5.50 8.30 -15.57
N MET A 102 -4.95 7.93 -16.72
CA MET A 102 -3.82 8.65 -17.34
C MET A 102 -4.22 10.05 -17.82
N ALA A 103 -5.48 10.25 -18.20
CA ALA A 103 -6.03 11.55 -18.58
C ALA A 103 -6.48 12.41 -17.38
N SER A 104 -6.59 11.82 -16.18
CA SER A 104 -7.11 12.53 -15.00
C SER A 104 -6.11 13.56 -14.48
N LYS A 105 -6.61 14.77 -14.20
CA LYS A 105 -5.87 15.82 -13.49
C LYS A 105 -5.84 15.57 -11.98
N ASP A 106 -6.90 15.00 -11.43
CA ASP A 106 -6.99 14.60 -10.03
C ASP A 106 -7.08 13.07 -9.95
N ARG A 107 -5.90 12.46 -9.90
CA ARG A 107 -5.76 11.00 -9.85
C ARG A 107 -6.37 10.43 -8.58
N MET A 108 -6.20 11.08 -7.43
CA MET A 108 -6.75 10.58 -6.17
C MET A 108 -8.28 10.61 -6.15
N ALA A 109 -8.93 11.64 -6.71
CA ALA A 109 -10.37 11.67 -6.88
C ALA A 109 -10.85 10.56 -7.83
N PHE A 110 -10.15 10.35 -8.95
CA PHE A 110 -10.45 9.27 -9.88
C PHE A 110 -10.37 7.89 -9.21
N LEU A 111 -9.27 7.59 -8.51
CA LEU A 111 -9.06 6.31 -7.84
C LEU A 111 -10.17 6.03 -6.80
N ARG A 112 -10.68 7.07 -6.14
CA ARG A 112 -11.76 6.95 -5.14
C ARG A 112 -13.12 6.56 -5.75
N ALA A 113 -13.30 6.75 -7.05
CA ALA A 113 -14.51 6.37 -7.77
C ALA A 113 -14.48 4.91 -8.28
N ILE A 114 -13.33 4.24 -8.21
CA ILE A 114 -13.18 2.85 -8.66
C ILE A 114 -13.97 1.92 -7.72
N PRO A 115 -14.69 0.91 -8.25
CA PRO A 115 -15.41 -0.07 -7.44
C PRO A 115 -14.53 -0.66 -6.32
N TRP A 116 -15.08 -0.71 -5.10
CA TRP A 116 -14.41 -1.24 -3.90
C TRP A 116 -13.20 -0.44 -3.39
N ILE A 117 -12.81 0.67 -4.02
CA ILE A 117 -11.78 1.56 -3.48
C ILE A 117 -12.42 2.57 -2.53
N GLY A 118 -12.37 2.25 -1.24
CA GLY A 118 -12.89 3.09 -0.16
C GLY A 118 -11.92 4.14 0.41
N PRO A 119 -12.32 4.81 1.51
CA PRO A 119 -11.61 5.97 2.08
C PRO A 119 -10.14 5.71 2.46
N THR A 120 -9.79 4.50 2.91
CA THR A 120 -8.40 4.15 3.26
C THR A 120 -7.66 3.50 2.10
N THR A 121 -8.32 2.63 1.32
CA THR A 121 -7.69 1.89 0.23
C THR A 121 -7.29 2.78 -0.94
N VAL A 122 -7.93 3.93 -1.13
CA VAL A 122 -7.53 4.91 -2.15
C VAL A 122 -6.09 5.39 -1.93
N PHE A 123 -5.66 5.59 -0.68
CA PHE A 123 -4.28 5.97 -0.36
C PHE A 123 -3.29 4.84 -0.59
N HIS A 124 -3.71 3.58 -0.37
CA HIS A 124 -2.90 2.42 -0.72
C HIS A 124 -2.64 2.36 -2.23
N LEU A 125 -3.70 2.49 -3.02
CA LEU A 125 -3.60 2.44 -4.48
C LEU A 125 -2.84 3.65 -5.04
N GLY A 126 -3.14 4.85 -4.55
CA GLY A 126 -2.42 6.07 -4.93
C GLY A 126 -0.92 5.94 -4.68
N LYS A 127 -0.52 5.48 -3.49
CA LYS A 127 0.89 5.21 -3.17
C LYS A 127 1.52 4.22 -4.15
N ASN A 128 0.85 3.11 -4.44
CA ASN A 128 1.35 2.09 -5.37
C ASN A 128 1.39 2.56 -6.84
N PHE A 129 0.68 3.64 -7.16
CA PHE A 129 0.75 4.35 -8.46
C PHE A 129 1.69 5.56 -8.45
N GLY A 130 2.44 5.77 -7.37
CA GLY A 130 3.51 6.77 -7.26
C GLY A 130 3.11 8.09 -6.61
N GLU A 131 1.84 8.25 -6.20
CA GLU A 131 1.39 9.43 -5.47
C GLU A 131 2.11 9.55 -4.12
N GLN A 132 2.45 10.78 -3.73
CA GLN A 132 3.18 11.06 -2.48
C GLN A 132 2.25 11.14 -1.27
N VAL A 133 1.52 10.04 -1.03
CA VAL A 133 0.53 9.93 0.02
C VAL A 133 0.86 8.82 1.02
N ALA A 134 0.61 9.09 2.29
CA ALA A 134 0.62 8.09 3.35
C ALA A 134 -0.77 7.46 3.47
N LYS A 135 -0.81 6.14 3.68
CA LYS A 135 -2.04 5.40 3.93
C LYS A 135 -2.43 5.51 5.40
N PRO A 136 -3.59 6.05 5.75
CA PRO A 136 -4.04 6.15 7.14
C PRO A 136 -4.56 4.79 7.65
N ASP A 137 -3.72 3.76 7.66
CA ASP A 137 -4.06 2.46 8.22
C ASP A 137 -3.90 2.40 9.74
N VAL A 138 -4.26 1.26 10.33
CA VAL A 138 -4.29 1.09 11.78
C VAL A 138 -2.94 1.35 12.45
N HIS A 139 -1.81 1.10 11.78
CA HIS A 139 -0.48 1.31 12.35
C HIS A 139 -0.12 2.78 12.33
N LEU A 140 -0.23 3.43 11.17
CA LEU A 140 0.07 4.86 11.03
C LEU A 140 -0.89 5.74 11.84
N VAL A 141 -2.17 5.39 11.92
CA VAL A 141 -3.13 6.10 12.78
C VAL A 141 -2.74 5.98 14.26
N ARG A 142 -2.25 4.83 14.72
CA ARG A 142 -1.80 4.66 16.11
C ARG A 142 -0.53 5.44 16.40
N LEU A 143 0.45 5.41 15.49
CA LEU A 143 1.67 6.22 15.61
C LEU A 143 1.34 7.72 15.58
N GLY A 144 0.44 8.12 14.70
CA GLY A 144 -0.08 9.48 14.63
C GLY A 144 -0.66 9.94 15.97
N LYS A 145 -1.53 9.13 16.59
CA LYS A 145 -2.06 9.41 17.93
C LYS A 145 -0.97 9.49 19.01
N LEU A 146 -0.03 8.54 19.00
CA LEU A 146 1.08 8.51 19.96
C LEU A 146 1.95 9.78 19.88
N TRP A 147 2.10 10.35 18.69
CA TRP A 147 2.94 11.51 18.44
C TRP A 147 2.18 12.79 18.13
N SER A 148 0.85 12.79 18.34
CA SER A 148 -0.04 13.92 18.05
C SER A 148 0.11 14.49 16.63
N LYS A 149 0.13 13.61 15.62
CA LYS A 149 0.25 13.94 14.20
C LYS A 149 -0.76 13.19 13.35
N GLU A 150 -1.19 13.82 12.27
CA GLU A 150 -1.91 13.12 11.20
C GLU A 150 -0.94 12.19 10.42
N PRO A 151 -1.41 11.03 9.89
CA PRO A 151 -0.55 10.09 9.18
C PRO A 151 0.27 10.69 8.04
N GLN A 152 -0.32 11.57 7.24
CA GLN A 152 0.37 12.27 6.16
C GLN A 152 1.49 13.16 6.70
N ALA A 153 1.17 14.05 7.64
CA ALA A 153 2.14 14.96 8.24
C ALA A 153 3.28 14.23 8.95
N LEU A 154 2.98 13.10 9.61
CA LEU A 154 3.99 12.23 10.21
C LEU A 154 4.99 11.71 9.15
N CYS A 155 4.49 11.24 8.02
CA CYS A 155 5.36 10.70 6.97
C CYS A 155 6.13 11.79 6.24
N GLU A 156 5.53 12.97 6.02
CA GLU A 156 6.18 14.13 5.42
C GLU A 156 7.33 14.67 6.27
N GLU A 157 7.17 14.73 7.59
CA GLU A 157 8.22 15.22 8.48
C GLU A 157 9.45 14.29 8.48
N LEU A 158 9.22 12.98 8.55
CA LEU A 158 10.29 11.99 8.44
C LEU A 158 10.92 11.96 7.03
N ALA A 159 10.12 12.16 5.98
CA ALA A 159 10.62 12.30 4.61
C ALA A 159 11.57 13.49 4.50
N ASN A 160 11.18 14.66 5.02
CA ASN A 160 12.02 15.87 5.04
C ASN A 160 13.32 15.66 5.83
N MET A 161 13.28 14.91 6.94
CA MET A 161 14.47 14.64 7.76
C MET A 161 15.45 13.64 7.11
N THR A 162 14.95 12.73 6.28
CA THR A 162 15.73 11.59 5.77
C THR A 162 16.08 11.70 4.28
N GLY A 163 15.37 12.55 3.54
CA GLY A 163 15.45 12.64 2.08
C GLY A 163 14.72 11.52 1.33
N LEU A 164 14.01 10.63 2.03
CA LEU A 164 13.21 9.57 1.41
C LEU A 164 11.84 10.09 0.98
N ARG A 165 11.18 9.39 0.05
CA ARG A 165 9.79 9.70 -0.35
C ARG A 165 8.81 9.40 0.77
N VAL A 166 7.67 10.11 0.79
CA VAL A 166 6.55 9.85 1.72
C VAL A 166 6.10 8.39 1.64
N ALA A 167 6.01 7.86 0.41
CA ALA A 167 5.65 6.46 0.17
C ALA A 167 6.63 5.46 0.80
N THR A 168 7.91 5.79 0.84
CA THR A 168 8.97 4.96 1.43
C THR A 168 8.91 5.01 2.95
N ILE A 169 8.67 6.18 3.54
CA ILE A 169 8.44 6.32 4.97
C ILE A 169 7.22 5.50 5.42
N ASP A 170 6.09 5.65 4.71
CA ASP A 170 4.87 4.86 4.96
C ASP A 170 5.17 3.36 4.95
N THR A 171 5.86 2.89 3.92
CA THR A 171 6.18 1.48 3.72
C THR A 171 7.08 0.94 4.84
N LEU A 172 8.11 1.68 5.24
CA LEU A 172 9.02 1.29 6.31
C LEU A 172 8.35 1.29 7.68
N LEU A 173 7.55 2.32 8.00
CA LEU A 173 6.80 2.37 9.27
C LEU A 173 5.77 1.24 9.34
N TRP A 174 5.04 1.00 8.24
CA TRP A 174 4.09 -0.11 8.16
C TRP A 174 4.78 -1.45 8.38
N ARG A 175 5.90 -1.70 7.67
CA ARG A 175 6.67 -2.95 7.81
C ARG A 175 7.19 -3.12 9.23
N ALA A 176 7.75 -2.08 9.83
CA ALA A 176 8.26 -2.13 11.19
C ALA A 176 7.16 -2.46 12.20
N CYS A 177 5.97 -1.89 12.06
CA CYS A 177 4.85 -2.21 12.92
C CYS A 177 4.29 -3.62 12.68
N ALA A 178 4.23 -4.07 11.42
CA ALA A 178 3.71 -5.38 11.05
C ALA A 178 4.64 -6.54 11.49
N THR A 179 5.94 -6.27 11.64
CA THR A 179 6.99 -7.24 12.02
C THR A 179 7.48 -7.08 13.46
N GLY A 180 6.83 -6.23 14.26
CA GLY A 180 7.16 -6.04 15.68
C GLY A 180 8.40 -5.17 15.95
N VAL A 181 9.13 -4.72 14.92
CA VAL A 181 10.28 -3.81 15.07
C VAL A 181 9.88 -2.47 15.70
N LEU A 182 8.68 -1.96 15.43
CA LEU A 182 8.20 -0.70 16.03
C LEU A 182 6.87 -0.92 16.78
N CYS A 183 6.89 -0.67 18.09
CA CYS A 183 5.69 -0.78 18.92
C CYS A 183 4.80 0.47 18.79
N THR A 184 3.61 0.32 18.19
CA THR A 184 2.63 1.41 18.03
C THR A 184 2.09 2.00 19.34
N ARG A 185 2.36 1.41 20.51
CA ARG A 185 1.92 1.89 21.82
C ARG A 185 2.95 2.74 22.55
N THR A 186 4.24 2.43 22.37
CA THR A 186 5.34 3.07 23.11
C THR A 186 6.30 3.83 22.21
N GLY A 187 6.32 3.53 20.90
CA GLY A 187 7.30 4.05 19.97
C GLY A 187 8.68 3.38 20.07
N ASN A 188 8.81 2.34 20.91
CA ASN A 188 10.07 1.63 21.09
C ASN A 188 10.42 0.81 19.85
N ILE A 189 11.71 0.82 19.52
CA ILE A 189 12.29 0.04 18.44
C ILE A 189 12.92 -1.22 19.04
N GLY A 190 12.52 -2.39 18.56
CA GLY A 190 13.05 -3.70 18.94
C GLY A 190 13.64 -4.45 17.74
N ALA A 191 14.09 -5.68 17.98
CA ALA A 191 14.41 -6.62 16.90
C ALA A 191 13.11 -7.12 16.23
N ALA A 192 13.20 -7.55 14.97
CA ALA A 192 12.07 -8.14 14.28
C ALA A 192 11.67 -9.47 14.94
N SER A 193 10.37 -9.72 15.06
CA SER A 193 9.79 -10.96 15.59
C SER A 193 9.35 -11.93 14.51
#